data_AF-A0A8W8J3H2-F1
#
_entry.id   AF-A0A8W8J3H2-F1
#
_cell.length_a   1.000
_cell.length_b   1.000
_cell.length_c   1.000
_cell.angle_alpha   90.00
_cell.angle_beta   90.00
_cell.angle_gamma   90.00
#
_symmetry.space_group_name_H-M   'P 1'
#
loop_
_entity.id
_entity.type
_entity.pdbx_description
1 polymer ?
#
loop_
_entity_poly.entity_id
_entity_poly.type
_entity_poly.pdbx_seq_one_letter_code
_entity_poly.pdbx_strand_id
1 'polypeptide(L)'
;VVERLAKQEDWSNVHYLTRPDLSQQEKQWFKEAYKSPYKLYPPEKFLLKRGGNVVVEYVRVPVGTTRRQMIEKSFEAPEDEKDIAPFDLKKQWAWANKVLFGPQRDMKNYPSYVDPGTVPRPEIVHKFVPRSLFDAMVPYSGVTGFYVLSVGGVFALVGKGVIVSTYALSYFFYFGIAWAFTKLPPVRRFLDNRVPQLTNRLNEMYYVGPIQQKKDHISACIAAAQQTKDMIQQLPKLYDVQIENVDLQLENNYRDRLKQAFTEVKSRLDCQVALAATKAELEKDYMIDWITNQVVQNITPDLEKKNIQSCLAQLQTLSKSAKI
;
A
#
# COMPACT_ATOMS: atom_id res chain seq x y z
N VAL A 1 -5.17 -27.08 16.38
CA VAL A 1 -3.97 -27.46 17.17
C VAL A 1 -3.69 -26.47 18.32
N VAL A 2 -4.13 -25.22 18.25
CA VAL A 2 -3.93 -24.21 19.32
C VAL A 2 -4.91 -24.33 20.50
N GLU A 3 -6.11 -24.90 20.33
CA GLU A 3 -7.07 -25.11 21.45
C GLU A 3 -6.76 -26.31 22.35
N ARG A 4 -5.84 -27.21 21.95
CA ARG A 4 -5.53 -28.42 22.72
C ARG A 4 -4.44 -28.22 23.79
N LEU A 5 -3.69 -27.13 23.72
CA LEU A 5 -2.59 -26.82 24.66
C LEU A 5 -3.01 -25.88 25.80
N ALA A 6 -4.26 -25.41 25.81
CA ALA A 6 -4.77 -24.47 26.81
C ALA A 6 -5.44 -25.15 28.04
N LYS A 7 -5.52 -26.48 28.08
CA LYS A 7 -6.28 -27.23 29.11
C LYS A 7 -5.43 -28.05 30.10
N GLN A 8 -4.10 -27.99 30.03
CA GLN A 8 -3.25 -28.73 30.96
C GLN A 8 -2.32 -27.77 31.71
N GLU A 9 -2.70 -27.49 32.96
CA GLU A 9 -1.93 -27.69 34.19
C GLU A 9 -2.18 -26.56 35.20
N ASP A 10 -2.96 -26.89 36.23
CA ASP A 10 -3.05 -26.18 37.50
C ASP A 10 -1.72 -26.34 38.25
N TRP A 11 -0.93 -25.27 38.30
CA TRP A 11 0.31 -25.21 39.09
C TRP A 11 0.04 -24.78 40.54
N SER A 12 -0.93 -25.41 41.21
CA SER A 12 -1.24 -25.13 42.62
C SER A 12 -0.40 -25.94 43.62
N ASN A 13 0.27 -27.02 43.18
CA ASN A 13 1.04 -27.89 44.07
C ASN A 13 2.43 -28.22 43.50
N VAL A 14 3.44 -27.41 43.82
CA VAL A 14 4.84 -27.88 43.76
C VAL A 14 5.54 -27.50 45.06
N HIS A 15 5.86 -28.53 45.85
CA HIS A 15 6.56 -28.43 47.14
C HIS A 15 8.03 -28.04 46.95
N TYR A 16 8.34 -26.75 47.00
CA TYR A 16 9.73 -26.24 46.94
C TYR A 16 10.42 -26.12 48.31
N LEU A 17 9.72 -26.36 49.41
CA LEU A 17 10.21 -26.04 50.77
C LEU A 17 11.03 -27.15 51.44
N THR A 18 11.20 -28.34 50.83
CA THR A 18 11.80 -29.51 51.50
C THR A 18 13.15 -29.96 50.94
N ARG A 19 13.81 -29.21 50.05
CA ARG A 19 15.17 -29.55 49.61
C ARG A 19 16.23 -29.12 50.65
N PRO A 20 17.13 -30.03 51.07
CA PRO A 20 18.15 -29.74 52.08
C PRO A 20 19.27 -28.81 51.57
N ASP A 21 19.39 -28.62 50.26
CA ASP A 21 20.56 -27.99 49.60
C ASP A 21 20.48 -26.45 49.45
N LEU A 22 19.40 -25.81 49.94
CA LEU A 22 19.21 -24.36 49.81
C LEU A 22 19.76 -23.57 51.00
N SER A 23 20.48 -22.48 50.70
CA SER A 23 21.00 -21.51 51.67
C SER A 23 19.85 -20.80 52.42
N GLN A 24 20.09 -20.36 53.68
CA GLN A 24 19.07 -19.68 54.48
C GLN A 24 18.54 -18.40 53.81
N GLN A 25 19.40 -17.66 53.09
CA GLN A 25 18.99 -16.47 52.34
C GLN A 25 18.04 -16.81 51.18
N GLU A 26 18.27 -17.92 50.47
CA GLU A 26 17.41 -18.36 49.37
C GLU A 26 16.04 -18.80 49.90
N LYS A 27 16.00 -19.50 51.04
CA LYS A 27 14.75 -19.88 51.70
C LYS A 27 13.95 -18.66 52.19
N GLN A 28 14.63 -17.60 52.64
CA GLN A 28 14.00 -16.32 53.00
C GLN A 28 13.44 -15.62 51.76
N TRP A 29 14.21 -15.59 50.67
CA TRP A 29 13.80 -15.03 49.39
C TRP A 29 12.56 -15.74 48.82
N PHE A 30 12.47 -17.07 48.89
CA PHE A 30 11.27 -17.81 48.48
C PHE A 30 10.04 -17.50 49.34
N LYS A 31 10.21 -17.29 50.65
CA LYS A 31 9.11 -16.89 51.55
C LYS A 31 8.61 -15.48 51.27
N GLU A 32 9.51 -14.56 50.90
CA GLU A 32 9.16 -13.20 50.49
C GLU A 32 8.52 -13.16 49.09
N ALA A 33 9.02 -13.98 48.15
CA ALA A 33 8.46 -14.12 46.82
C ALA A 33 7.02 -14.67 46.82
N TYR A 34 6.67 -15.56 47.76
CA TYR A 34 5.31 -16.08 47.91
C TYR A 34 4.31 -15.06 48.48
N LYS A 35 4.81 -14.03 49.18
CA LYS A 35 3.99 -12.93 49.74
C LYS A 35 3.88 -11.73 48.78
N SER A 36 4.63 -11.73 47.68
CA SER A 36 4.61 -10.68 46.66
C SER A 36 3.41 -10.84 45.72
N PRO A 37 2.68 -9.76 45.36
CA PRO A 37 1.59 -9.81 44.38
C PRO A 37 2.06 -10.12 42.94
N TYR A 38 3.37 -10.24 42.71
CA TYR A 38 3.97 -10.63 41.44
C TYR A 38 4.54 -12.05 41.53
N LYS A 39 4.13 -12.96 40.64
CA LYS A 39 4.75 -14.30 40.50
C LYS A 39 6.16 -14.15 39.91
N LEU A 40 7.17 -14.31 40.74
CA LEU A 40 8.57 -14.45 40.32
C LEU A 40 8.78 -15.87 39.80
N TYR A 41 8.98 -16.02 38.48
CA TYR A 41 9.48 -17.28 37.93
C TYR A 41 10.93 -17.49 38.36
N PRO A 42 11.37 -18.74 38.60
CA PRO A 42 12.77 -18.99 38.87
C PRO A 42 13.59 -18.50 37.65
N PRO A 43 14.72 -17.82 37.88
CA PRO A 43 15.55 -17.37 36.78
C PRO A 43 16.15 -18.57 36.07
N GLU A 44 15.65 -18.89 34.87
CA GLU A 44 16.45 -19.70 33.95
C GLU A 44 17.69 -18.87 33.59
N LYS A 45 18.87 -19.40 33.91
CA LYS A 45 20.15 -18.75 33.66
C LYS A 45 20.37 -18.61 32.15
N PHE A 46 20.07 -17.46 31.58
CA PHE A 46 20.56 -17.13 30.24
C PHE A 46 21.96 -16.53 30.36
N LEU A 47 22.97 -17.29 29.92
CA LEU A 47 24.36 -16.84 29.87
C LEU A 47 24.54 -15.93 28.65
N LEU A 48 24.47 -14.62 28.84
CA LEU A 48 24.89 -13.65 27.82
C LEU A 48 26.38 -13.35 27.99
N LYS A 49 27.18 -13.71 27.00
CA LYS A 49 28.63 -13.48 26.98
C LYS A 49 28.93 -12.14 26.29
N ARG A 50 29.28 -11.10 27.05
CA ARG A 50 29.76 -9.81 26.54
C ARG A 50 31.23 -9.68 26.90
N GLY A 51 32.12 -9.59 25.91
CA GLY A 51 33.56 -9.27 26.08
C GLY A 51 34.23 -9.85 27.34
N GLY A 52 34.58 -11.13 27.31
CA GLY A 52 35.47 -11.74 28.33
C GLY A 52 34.90 -11.98 29.74
N ASN A 53 33.95 -11.19 30.22
CA ASN A 53 33.34 -11.35 31.55
C ASN A 53 31.84 -11.64 31.46
N VAL A 54 31.41 -12.74 32.08
CA VAL A 54 30.00 -13.16 32.13
C VAL A 54 29.31 -12.40 33.26
N VAL A 55 28.42 -11.47 32.91
CA VAL A 55 27.55 -10.79 33.86
C VAL A 55 26.15 -11.39 33.73
N VAL A 56 25.62 -11.92 34.84
CA VAL A 56 24.27 -12.47 34.94
C VAL A 56 23.34 -11.34 35.34
N GLU A 57 22.45 -10.93 34.44
CA GLU A 57 21.49 -9.85 34.69
C GLU A 57 20.06 -10.42 34.76
N TYR A 58 19.31 -10.04 35.81
CA TYR A 58 17.96 -10.54 36.07
C TYR A 58 16.92 -9.50 35.62
N VAL A 59 16.09 -9.85 34.63
CA VAL A 59 15.01 -8.97 34.15
C VAL A 59 13.70 -9.30 34.86
N ARG A 60 13.08 -8.31 35.52
CA ARG A 60 11.75 -8.42 36.15
C ARG A 60 10.65 -8.27 35.10
N VAL A 61 9.71 -9.23 35.01
CA VAL A 61 8.60 -9.22 34.03
C VAL A 61 7.25 -9.25 34.76
N PRO A 62 6.27 -8.40 34.41
CA PRO A 62 4.94 -8.39 35.03
C PRO A 62 4.05 -9.57 34.57
N VAL A 63 3.12 -10.00 35.44
CA VAL A 63 2.27 -11.18 35.22
C VAL A 63 1.26 -10.93 34.08
N GLY A 64 1.17 -11.91 33.15
CA GLY A 64 0.25 -11.88 31.99
C GLY A 64 0.96 -11.88 30.64
N THR A 65 2.30 -11.78 30.63
CA THR A 65 3.08 -11.77 29.39
C THR A 65 3.14 -13.19 28.79
N THR A 66 2.43 -13.43 27.69
CA THR A 66 2.50 -14.72 26.97
C THR A 66 3.90 -14.95 26.41
N ARG A 67 4.29 -16.21 26.15
CA ARG A 67 5.58 -16.54 25.47
C ARG A 67 5.80 -15.74 24.19
N ARG A 68 4.71 -15.42 23.48
CA ARG A 68 4.70 -14.55 22.31
C ARG A 68 5.13 -13.12 22.63
N GLN A 69 4.60 -12.53 23.69
CA GLN A 69 4.98 -11.18 24.14
C GLN A 69 6.41 -11.13 24.70
N MET A 70 6.94 -12.23 25.24
CA MET A 70 8.37 -12.34 25.60
C MET A 70 9.27 -12.37 24.36
N ILE A 71 8.86 -13.10 23.32
CA ILE A 71 9.55 -13.11 22.03
C ILE A 71 9.49 -11.72 21.39
N GLU A 72 8.32 -11.07 21.37
CA GLU A 72 8.14 -9.70 20.87
C GLU A 72 9.02 -8.69 21.63
N LYS A 73 9.10 -8.78 22.98
CA LYS A 73 10.03 -7.97 23.79
C LYS A 73 11.50 -8.25 23.54
N SER A 74 11.89 -9.49 23.24
CA SER A 74 13.27 -9.81 22.86
C SER A 74 13.66 -9.25 21.48
N PHE A 75 12.65 -8.91 20.67
CA PHE A 75 12.79 -8.14 19.44
C PHE A 75 12.58 -6.62 19.65
N GLU A 76 12.48 -6.12 20.88
CA GLU A 76 12.55 -4.68 21.13
C GLU A 76 14.03 -4.25 21.19
N ALA A 77 14.37 -3.15 20.53
CA ALA A 77 15.72 -2.60 20.56
C ALA A 77 16.12 -2.22 22.02
N PRO A 78 17.39 -2.37 22.42
CA PRO A 78 17.88 -1.92 23.73
C PRO A 78 17.60 -0.41 23.91
N GLU A 79 17.38 0.03 25.16
CA GLU A 79 16.94 1.41 25.47
C GLU A 79 17.85 2.50 24.87
N ASP A 80 19.14 2.21 24.81
CA ASP A 80 20.21 3.01 24.22
C ASP A 80 20.14 3.15 22.67
N GLU A 81 19.33 2.31 21.99
CA GLU A 81 18.99 2.41 20.56
C GLU A 81 17.53 2.86 20.34
N LYS A 82 16.72 3.06 21.39
CA LYS A 82 15.31 3.53 21.26
C LYS A 82 15.21 5.02 20.88
N ASP A 83 16.29 5.78 21.05
CA ASP A 83 16.41 7.18 20.61
C ASP A 83 16.58 7.33 19.08
N ILE A 84 16.57 6.23 18.32
CA ILE A 84 16.41 6.30 16.87
C ILE A 84 15.02 6.89 16.62
N ALA A 85 14.98 8.17 16.21
CA ALA A 85 13.76 8.85 15.81
C ALA A 85 12.85 7.88 15.02
N PRO A 86 11.53 7.85 15.28
CA PRO A 86 10.59 6.85 14.72
C PRO A 86 10.64 6.65 13.19
N PHE A 87 11.35 7.53 12.48
CA PHE A 87 11.44 7.65 11.03
C PHE A 87 12.74 7.19 10.37
N ASP A 88 13.82 6.84 11.10
CA ASP A 88 15.04 6.36 10.43
C ASP A 88 14.92 4.85 10.08
N LEU A 89 14.08 4.58 9.08
CA LEU A 89 13.81 3.25 8.53
C LEU A 89 15.11 2.50 8.18
N LYS A 90 16.16 3.23 7.77
CA LYS A 90 17.46 2.63 7.42
C LYS A 90 18.17 2.04 8.64
N LYS A 91 18.14 2.75 9.77
CA LYS A 91 18.69 2.23 11.04
C LYS A 91 17.85 1.09 11.60
N GLN A 92 16.52 1.19 11.54
CA GLN A 92 15.63 0.08 11.91
C GLN A 92 15.88 -1.17 11.06
N TRP A 93 16.06 -1.00 9.74
CA TRP A 93 16.42 -2.10 8.85
C TRP A 93 17.80 -2.68 9.18
N ALA A 94 18.80 -1.83 9.43
CA ALA A 94 20.13 -2.30 9.81
C ALA A 94 20.11 -3.08 11.13
N TRP A 95 19.34 -2.63 12.11
CA TRP A 95 19.12 -3.33 13.38
C TRP A 95 18.38 -4.66 13.16
N ALA A 96 17.26 -4.65 12.43
CA ALA A 96 16.49 -5.85 12.14
C ALA A 96 17.34 -6.88 11.37
N ASN A 97 18.14 -6.44 10.41
CA ASN A 97 19.08 -7.29 9.67
C ASN A 97 20.16 -7.87 10.60
N LYS A 98 20.69 -7.07 11.53
CA LYS A 98 21.64 -7.53 12.55
C LYS A 98 21.03 -8.55 13.50
N VAL A 99 19.75 -8.43 13.85
CA VAL A 99 19.07 -9.42 14.71
C VAL A 99 18.72 -10.68 13.92
N LEU A 100 18.20 -10.54 12.71
CA LEU A 100 17.72 -11.66 11.89
C LEU A 100 18.83 -12.42 11.17
N PHE A 101 19.95 -11.78 10.86
CA PHE A 101 21.07 -12.33 10.07
C PHE A 101 22.45 -12.08 10.72
N GLY A 102 22.48 -11.67 11.99
CA GLY A 102 23.73 -11.39 12.69
C GLY A 102 24.54 -12.63 13.07
N PRO A 103 25.78 -12.42 13.58
CA PRO A 103 26.70 -13.49 13.94
C PRO A 103 26.21 -14.38 15.11
N GLN A 104 25.21 -13.92 15.87
CA GLN A 104 24.62 -14.66 16.99
C GLN A 104 23.49 -15.61 16.56
N ARG A 105 23.00 -15.51 15.32
CA ARG A 105 21.97 -16.42 14.82
C ARG A 105 22.58 -17.76 14.42
N ASP A 106 21.99 -18.83 14.93
CA ASP A 106 22.31 -20.19 14.51
C ASP A 106 21.70 -20.52 13.14
N MET A 107 22.45 -20.23 12.07
CA MET A 107 22.07 -20.59 10.70
C MET A 107 22.23 -22.08 10.38
N LYS A 108 22.94 -22.84 11.22
CA LYS A 108 23.22 -24.26 10.96
C LYS A 108 22.05 -25.13 11.40
N ASN A 109 21.50 -24.91 12.60
CA ASN A 109 20.31 -25.63 13.06
C ASN A 109 19.01 -24.98 12.56
N TYR A 110 19.00 -23.67 12.32
CA TYR A 110 17.83 -22.92 11.86
C TYR A 110 18.13 -22.11 10.58
N PRO A 111 18.40 -22.80 9.46
CA PRO A 111 18.66 -22.14 8.19
C PRO A 111 17.46 -21.27 7.78
N SER A 112 17.73 -20.20 7.05
CA SER A 112 16.68 -19.47 6.34
C SER A 112 16.00 -20.40 5.35
N TYR A 113 14.73 -20.16 5.06
CA TYR A 113 14.04 -20.89 4.01
C TYR A 113 14.81 -20.74 2.69
N VAL A 114 15.13 -21.87 2.07
CA VAL A 114 15.72 -21.94 0.73
C VAL A 114 14.74 -22.74 -0.10
N ASP A 115 14.43 -22.23 -1.30
CA ASP A 115 13.55 -22.94 -2.22
C ASP A 115 14.10 -24.35 -2.49
N PRO A 116 13.33 -25.42 -2.25
CA PRO A 116 13.79 -26.78 -2.47
C PRO A 116 14.21 -27.06 -3.92
N GLY A 117 13.74 -26.25 -4.88
CA GLY A 117 14.12 -26.33 -6.28
C GLY A 117 15.49 -25.74 -6.61
N THR A 118 16.00 -24.79 -5.79
CA THR A 118 17.30 -24.16 -6.01
C THR A 118 18.45 -24.88 -5.32
N VAL A 119 18.14 -25.73 -4.33
CA VAL A 119 19.16 -26.55 -3.67
C VAL A 119 19.62 -27.66 -4.63
N PRO A 120 20.92 -27.77 -4.94
CA PRO A 120 21.42 -28.86 -5.76
C PRO A 120 21.12 -30.18 -5.05
N ARG A 121 20.40 -31.08 -5.73
CA ARG A 121 20.14 -32.41 -5.17
C ARG A 121 21.48 -33.13 -5.05
N PRO A 122 21.76 -33.81 -3.92
CA PRO A 122 22.94 -34.64 -3.84
C PRO A 122 22.90 -35.64 -4.98
N GLU A 123 24.03 -35.85 -5.63
CA GLU A 123 24.12 -36.84 -6.69
C GLU A 123 23.87 -38.23 -6.11
N ILE A 124 23.05 -39.03 -6.79
CA ILE A 124 22.64 -40.36 -6.31
C ILE A 124 23.07 -41.37 -7.36
N VAL A 125 23.82 -42.37 -6.92
CA VAL A 125 24.18 -43.54 -7.72
C VAL A 125 23.07 -44.60 -7.55
N HIS A 126 22.70 -45.28 -8.63
CA HIS A 126 21.64 -46.31 -8.65
C HIS A 126 20.27 -45.86 -8.12
N LYS A 127 20.00 -44.54 -8.11
CA LYS A 127 18.72 -43.94 -7.69
C LYS A 127 18.33 -44.16 -6.21
N PHE A 128 19.21 -44.74 -5.38
CA PHE A 128 18.97 -44.88 -3.93
C PHE A 128 20.18 -44.59 -3.04
N VAL A 129 21.42 -44.73 -3.55
CA VAL A 129 22.64 -44.52 -2.74
C VAL A 129 23.20 -43.12 -3.01
N PRO A 130 23.42 -42.27 -1.99
CA PRO A 130 24.09 -41.00 -2.18
C PRO A 130 25.53 -41.22 -2.67
N ARG A 131 25.96 -40.43 -3.65
CA ARG A 131 27.30 -40.53 -4.27
C ARG A 131 28.43 -40.35 -3.25
N SER A 132 28.19 -39.58 -2.18
CA SER A 132 29.14 -39.40 -1.07
C SER A 132 29.60 -40.71 -0.44
N LEU A 133 28.74 -41.73 -0.37
CA LEU A 133 29.11 -43.05 0.17
C LEU A 133 30.02 -43.84 -0.80
N PHE A 134 29.81 -43.69 -2.10
CA PHE A 134 30.69 -44.26 -3.12
C PHE A 134 32.05 -43.56 -3.09
N ASP A 135 32.05 -42.23 -3.15
CA ASP A 135 33.27 -41.42 -3.20
C ASP A 135 34.14 -41.62 -1.95
N ALA A 136 33.53 -41.86 -0.78
CA ALA A 136 34.26 -42.18 0.45
C ALA A 136 35.06 -43.50 0.36
N MET A 137 34.62 -44.47 -0.44
CA MET A 137 35.25 -45.79 -0.56
C MET A 137 36.18 -45.93 -1.78
N VAL A 138 35.99 -45.09 -2.80
CA VAL A 138 36.84 -45.02 -3.99
C VAL A 138 38.35 -44.91 -3.67
N PRO A 139 38.83 -44.06 -2.75
CA PRO A 139 40.27 -43.94 -2.48
C PRO A 139 40.88 -45.22 -1.89
N TYR A 140 40.08 -46.06 -1.23
CA TYR A 140 40.56 -47.28 -0.57
C TYR A 140 40.43 -48.52 -1.44
N SER A 141 39.33 -48.63 -2.19
CA SER A 141 38.89 -49.89 -2.80
C SER A 141 38.45 -49.75 -4.26
N GLY A 142 38.70 -48.57 -4.84
CA GLY A 142 38.28 -48.24 -6.19
C GLY A 142 36.76 -48.20 -6.37
N VAL A 143 36.32 -48.10 -7.62
CA VAL A 143 34.89 -48.01 -7.96
C VAL A 143 34.12 -49.30 -7.65
N THR A 144 34.81 -50.45 -7.68
CA THR A 144 34.23 -51.77 -7.41
C THR A 144 34.02 -52.06 -5.92
N GLY A 145 34.74 -51.37 -5.04
CA GLY A 145 34.77 -51.68 -3.62
C GLY A 145 33.41 -51.65 -2.93
N PHE A 146 32.57 -50.66 -3.23
CA PHE A 146 31.21 -50.60 -2.68
C PHE A 146 30.35 -51.81 -3.12
N TYR A 147 30.49 -52.26 -4.36
CA TYR A 147 29.74 -53.43 -4.87
C TYR A 147 30.21 -54.73 -4.22
N VAL A 148 31.52 -54.91 -4.10
CA VAL A 148 32.10 -56.11 -3.45
C VAL A 148 31.77 -56.12 -1.96
N LEU A 149 31.80 -54.98 -1.27
CA LEU A 149 31.43 -54.88 0.14
C LEU A 149 29.93 -55.16 0.36
N SER A 150 29.06 -54.62 -0.49
CA SER A 150 27.61 -54.83 -0.36
C SER A 150 27.21 -56.27 -0.65
N VAL A 151 27.65 -56.84 -1.77
CA VAL A 151 27.36 -58.23 -2.13
C VAL A 151 28.06 -59.19 -1.16
N GLY A 152 29.36 -59.02 -0.96
CA GLY A 152 30.15 -59.86 -0.05
C GLY A 152 29.71 -59.75 1.40
N GLY A 153 29.31 -58.55 1.86
CA GLY A 153 28.77 -58.32 3.19
C GLY A 153 27.46 -59.07 3.42
N VAL A 154 26.54 -59.07 2.44
CA VAL A 154 25.31 -59.87 2.52
C VAL A 154 25.63 -61.36 2.61
N PHE A 155 26.51 -61.88 1.77
CA PHE A 155 26.91 -63.30 1.82
C PHE A 155 27.63 -63.67 3.13
N ALA A 156 28.47 -62.78 3.66
CA ALA A 156 29.14 -62.99 4.94
C ALA A 156 28.14 -63.02 6.11
N LEU A 157 27.11 -62.17 6.09
CA LEU A 157 26.05 -62.16 7.10
C LEU A 157 25.17 -63.42 7.04
N VAL A 158 24.89 -63.91 5.83
CA VAL A 158 24.19 -65.19 5.61
C VAL A 158 25.06 -66.37 6.07
N GLY A 159 26.34 -66.40 5.68
CA GLY A 159 27.28 -67.46 6.08
C GLY A 159 27.55 -67.51 7.58
N LYS A 160 27.43 -66.37 8.29
CA LYS A 160 27.48 -66.29 9.75
C LYS A 160 26.13 -66.55 10.44
N GLY A 161 25.06 -66.79 9.69
CA GLY A 161 23.72 -67.05 10.23
C GLY A 161 23.06 -65.83 10.91
N VAL A 162 23.61 -64.62 10.76
CA VAL A 162 22.98 -63.39 11.28
C VAL A 162 21.67 -63.11 10.54
N ILE A 163 21.67 -63.38 9.23
CA ILE A 163 20.46 -63.40 8.41
C ILE A 163 20.06 -64.88 8.25
N VAL A 164 19.19 -65.35 9.13
CA VAL A 164 18.61 -66.70 9.03
C VAL A 164 17.57 -66.69 7.90
N SER A 165 17.63 -67.69 7.02
CA SER A 165 16.68 -67.88 5.92
C SER A 165 15.30 -68.32 6.45
N THR A 166 14.61 -67.42 7.14
CA THR A 166 13.22 -67.55 7.57
C THR A 166 12.30 -66.75 6.63
N TYR A 167 10.99 -66.75 6.94
CA TYR A 167 9.97 -65.91 6.31
C TYR A 167 10.32 -64.41 6.23
N ALA A 168 11.32 -63.93 6.98
CA ALA A 168 11.77 -62.54 6.88
C ALA A 168 12.33 -62.17 5.50
N LEU A 169 13.04 -63.09 4.83
CA LEU A 169 13.59 -62.83 3.49
C LEU A 169 12.49 -62.65 2.44
N SER A 170 11.39 -63.41 2.52
CA SER A 170 10.27 -63.24 1.60
C SER A 170 9.58 -61.88 1.77
N TYR A 171 9.47 -61.36 3.00
CA TYR A 171 8.98 -59.99 3.23
C TYR A 171 9.89 -58.91 2.62
N PHE A 172 11.22 -59.06 2.67
CA PHE A 172 12.13 -58.14 1.99
C PHE A 172 11.94 -58.17 0.46
N PHE A 173 11.69 -59.33 -0.14
CA PHE A 173 11.35 -59.44 -1.56
C PHE A 173 10.01 -58.78 -1.90
N TYR A 174 8.96 -59.00 -1.10
CA TYR A 174 7.67 -58.31 -1.29
C TYR A 174 7.80 -56.79 -1.16
N PHE A 175 8.59 -56.31 -0.20
CA PHE A 175 8.89 -54.88 -0.07
C PHE A 175 9.64 -54.33 -1.29
N GLY A 176 10.64 -55.07 -1.79
CA GLY A 176 11.37 -54.70 -3.00
C GLY A 176 10.48 -54.62 -4.24
N ILE A 177 9.56 -55.58 -4.39
CA ILE A 177 8.56 -55.59 -5.46
C ILE A 177 7.61 -54.39 -5.32
N ALA A 178 7.05 -54.15 -4.14
CA ALA A 178 6.18 -53.00 -3.87
C ALA A 178 6.90 -51.67 -4.14
N TRP A 179 8.18 -51.56 -3.77
CA TRP A 179 9.00 -50.40 -4.09
C TRP A 179 9.24 -50.24 -5.59
N ALA A 180 9.49 -51.33 -6.32
CA ALA A 180 9.62 -51.31 -7.77
C ALA A 180 8.31 -50.85 -8.46
N PHE A 181 7.14 -51.23 -7.93
CA PHE A 181 5.84 -50.73 -8.42
C PHE A 181 5.72 -49.20 -8.32
N THR A 182 6.31 -48.56 -7.30
CA THR A 182 6.34 -47.08 -7.20
C THR A 182 7.16 -46.41 -8.31
N LYS A 183 8.04 -47.17 -8.99
CA LYS A 183 8.88 -46.68 -10.10
C LYS A 183 8.22 -46.83 -11.46
N LEU A 184 7.03 -47.42 -11.52
CA LEU A 184 6.30 -47.56 -12.77
C LEU A 184 5.97 -46.17 -13.37
N PRO A 185 6.04 -46.02 -14.70
CA PRO A 185 5.81 -44.74 -15.38
C PRO A 185 4.52 -44.00 -14.97
N PRO A 186 3.34 -44.64 -14.81
CA PRO A 186 2.12 -43.93 -14.45
C PRO A 186 2.18 -43.35 -13.02
N VAL A 187 2.67 -44.12 -12.05
CA VAL A 187 2.79 -43.67 -10.66
C VAL A 187 3.83 -42.56 -10.55
N ARG A 188 4.96 -42.72 -11.25
CA ARG A 188 6.00 -41.71 -11.28
C ARG A 188 5.53 -40.39 -11.91
N ARG A 189 4.85 -40.43 -13.05
CA ARG A 189 4.26 -39.23 -13.68
C ARG A 189 3.25 -38.54 -12.76
N PHE A 190 2.43 -39.32 -12.06
CA PHE A 190 1.49 -38.76 -11.09
C PHE A 190 2.20 -38.04 -9.93
N LEU A 191 3.23 -38.66 -9.35
CA LEU A 191 4.03 -38.05 -8.29
C LEU A 191 4.81 -36.84 -8.77
N ASP A 192 5.45 -36.94 -9.95
CA ASP A 192 6.23 -35.87 -10.56
C ASP A 192 5.36 -34.65 -10.90
N ASN A 193 4.05 -34.82 -11.14
CA ASN A 193 3.12 -33.69 -11.31
C ASN A 193 2.56 -33.18 -9.97
N ARG A 194 2.18 -34.07 -9.06
CA ARG A 194 1.45 -33.70 -7.85
C ARG A 194 2.34 -33.07 -6.78
N VAL A 195 3.57 -33.58 -6.64
CA VAL A 195 4.56 -33.06 -5.68
C VAL A 195 4.90 -31.59 -5.95
N PRO A 196 5.35 -31.18 -7.15
CA PRO A 196 5.68 -29.77 -7.39
C PRO A 196 4.46 -28.87 -7.31
N GLN A 197 3.26 -29.33 -7.69
CA GLN A 197 2.03 -28.54 -7.51
C GLN A 197 1.77 -28.23 -6.04
N LEU A 198 1.91 -29.23 -5.16
CA LEU A 198 1.71 -29.03 -3.72
C LEU A 198 2.81 -28.14 -3.15
N THR A 199 4.07 -28.38 -3.53
CA THR A 199 5.20 -27.56 -3.10
C THR A 199 5.05 -26.11 -3.53
N ASN A 200 4.65 -25.85 -4.78
CA ASN A 200 4.43 -24.49 -5.29
C ASN A 200 3.28 -23.79 -4.57
N ARG A 201 2.15 -24.48 -4.32
CA ARG A 201 1.04 -23.91 -3.55
C ARG A 201 1.45 -23.55 -2.13
N LEU A 202 2.20 -24.42 -1.46
CA LEU A 202 2.70 -24.13 -0.11
C LEU A 202 3.69 -22.96 -0.14
N ASN A 203 4.59 -22.93 -1.13
CA ASN A 203 5.55 -21.83 -1.26
C ASN A 203 4.84 -20.48 -1.50
N GLU A 204 3.83 -20.49 -2.37
CA GLU A 204 3.01 -19.32 -2.65
C GLU A 204 2.25 -18.83 -1.42
N MET A 205 1.62 -19.74 -0.67
CA MET A 205 0.84 -19.39 0.53
C MET A 205 1.70 -18.88 1.69
N TYR A 206 2.87 -19.49 1.93
CA TYR A 206 3.68 -19.19 3.10
C TYR A 206 4.76 -18.13 2.87
N TYR A 207 5.29 -18.03 1.65
CA TYR A 207 6.43 -17.16 1.37
C TYR A 207 6.13 -16.13 0.30
N VAL A 208 5.83 -16.55 -0.93
CA VAL A 208 5.75 -15.62 -2.08
C VAL A 208 4.58 -14.65 -1.94
N GLY A 209 3.39 -15.13 -1.61
CA GLY A 209 2.17 -14.32 -1.48
C GLY A 209 2.28 -13.25 -0.40
N PRO A 210 2.64 -13.58 0.86
CA PRO A 210 2.84 -12.59 1.90
C PRO A 210 3.93 -11.56 1.55
N ILE A 211 5.01 -11.98 0.91
CA ILE A 211 6.08 -11.07 0.46
C ILE A 211 5.55 -10.10 -0.60
N GLN A 212 4.80 -10.58 -1.59
CA GLN A 212 4.18 -9.73 -2.61
C GLN A 212 3.19 -8.74 -1.99
N GLN A 213 2.28 -9.19 -1.13
CA GLN A 213 1.35 -8.31 -0.42
C GLN A 213 2.06 -7.20 0.35
N LYS A 214 3.17 -7.52 1.02
CA LYS A 214 3.99 -6.52 1.73
C LYS A 214 4.67 -5.55 0.77
N LYS A 215 5.21 -6.04 -0.35
CA LYS A 215 5.79 -5.19 -1.40
C LYS A 215 4.76 -4.25 -2.01
N ASP A 216 3.58 -4.77 -2.33
CA ASP A 216 2.48 -4.00 -2.91
C ASP A 216 2.00 -2.92 -1.93
N HIS A 217 1.80 -3.29 -0.66
CA HIS A 217 1.44 -2.34 0.39
C HIS A 217 2.49 -1.23 0.55
N ILE A 218 3.79 -1.57 0.60
CA ILE A 218 4.87 -0.59 0.69
C ILE A 218 4.88 0.32 -0.54
N SER A 219 4.70 -0.25 -1.74
CA SER A 219 4.65 0.53 -2.98
C SER A 219 3.47 1.51 -3.01
N ALA A 220 2.31 1.10 -2.49
CA ALA A 220 1.14 1.96 -2.34
C ALA A 220 1.39 3.07 -1.32
N CYS A 221 2.04 2.76 -0.19
CA CYS A 221 2.45 3.78 0.80
C CYS A 221 3.43 4.79 0.20
N ILE A 222 4.39 4.34 -0.61
CA ILE A 222 5.34 5.22 -1.31
C ILE A 222 4.59 6.13 -2.30
N ALA A 223 3.68 5.57 -3.09
CA ALA A 223 2.88 6.35 -4.04
C ALA A 223 2.02 7.42 -3.32
N ALA A 224 1.36 7.05 -2.22
CA ALA A 224 0.60 7.98 -1.40
C ALA A 224 1.49 9.08 -0.79
N ALA A 225 2.66 8.73 -0.27
CA ALA A 225 3.63 9.69 0.25
C ALA A 225 4.18 10.64 -0.83
N GLN A 226 4.35 10.14 -2.06
CA GLN A 226 4.75 10.98 -3.18
C GLN A 226 3.64 11.95 -3.58
N GLN A 227 2.38 11.48 -3.63
CA GLN A 227 1.23 12.35 -3.88
C GLN A 227 1.10 13.47 -2.83
N THR A 228 1.24 13.15 -1.54
CA THR A 228 1.17 14.18 -0.49
C THR A 228 2.32 15.17 -0.59
N LYS A 229 3.54 14.70 -0.91
CA LYS A 229 4.68 15.56 -1.19
C LYS A 229 4.40 16.51 -2.37
N ASP A 230 3.84 15.98 -3.47
CA ASP A 230 3.51 16.76 -4.65
C ASP A 230 2.43 17.81 -4.34
N MET A 231 1.41 17.46 -3.55
CA MET A 231 0.39 18.41 -3.07
C MET A 231 1.00 19.53 -2.24
N ILE A 232 1.89 19.20 -1.30
CA ILE A 232 2.58 20.20 -0.47
C ILE A 232 3.41 21.14 -1.33
N GLN A 233 4.11 20.61 -2.33
CA GLN A 233 4.90 21.42 -3.27
C GLN A 233 4.03 22.34 -4.14
N GLN A 234 2.76 22.01 -4.35
CA GLN A 234 1.81 22.83 -5.11
C GLN A 234 1.12 23.92 -4.28
N LEU A 235 1.14 23.84 -2.94
CA LEU A 235 0.49 24.82 -2.06
C LEU A 235 0.90 26.28 -2.34
N PRO A 236 2.19 26.63 -2.53
CA PRO A 236 2.58 28.01 -2.83
C PRO A 236 1.88 28.57 -4.07
N LYS A 237 1.79 27.77 -5.14
CA LYS A 237 1.09 28.17 -6.37
C LYS A 237 -0.40 28.38 -6.13
N LEU A 238 -1.03 27.59 -5.26
CA LEU A 238 -2.44 27.78 -4.90
C LEU A 238 -2.65 29.11 -4.18
N TYR A 239 -1.73 29.50 -3.29
CA TYR A 239 -1.78 30.81 -2.63
C TYR A 239 -1.58 31.95 -3.63
N ASP A 240 -0.63 31.83 -4.56
CA ASP A 240 -0.41 32.83 -5.60
C ASP A 240 -1.69 33.06 -6.43
N VAL A 241 -2.36 31.97 -6.85
CA VAL A 241 -3.65 32.04 -7.58
C VAL A 241 -4.75 32.69 -6.75
N GLN A 242 -4.80 32.44 -5.44
CA GLN A 242 -5.79 33.07 -4.56
C GLN A 242 -5.57 34.58 -4.45
N ILE A 243 -4.31 35.01 -4.33
CA ILE A 243 -3.94 36.43 -4.29
C ILE A 243 -4.33 37.09 -5.61
N GLU A 244 -3.94 36.50 -6.75
CA GLU A 244 -4.28 37.00 -8.07
C GLU A 244 -5.79 37.11 -8.29
N ASN A 245 -6.58 36.13 -7.81
CA ASN A 245 -8.03 36.18 -7.91
C ASN A 245 -8.63 37.35 -7.11
N VAL A 246 -8.11 37.62 -5.91
CA VAL A 246 -8.54 38.79 -5.11
C VAL A 246 -8.19 40.08 -5.82
N ASP A 247 -6.99 40.20 -6.40
CA ASP A 247 -6.58 41.37 -7.16
C ASP A 247 -7.47 41.58 -8.40
N LEU A 248 -7.78 40.54 -9.14
CA LEU A 248 -8.70 40.59 -10.28
C LEU A 248 -10.11 41.03 -9.86
N GLN A 249 -10.61 40.55 -8.72
CA GLN A 249 -11.89 41.00 -8.19
C GLN A 249 -11.87 42.48 -7.79
N LEU A 250 -10.79 42.96 -7.20
CA LEU A 250 -10.62 44.38 -6.86
C LEU A 250 -10.59 45.26 -8.12
N GLU A 251 -9.83 44.86 -9.14
CA GLU A 251 -9.80 45.55 -10.43
C GLU A 251 -11.16 45.54 -11.12
N ASN A 252 -11.88 44.42 -11.10
CA ASN A 252 -13.21 44.35 -11.72
C ASN A 252 -14.19 45.28 -11.01
N ASN A 253 -14.21 45.28 -9.68
CA ASN A 253 -15.03 46.21 -8.90
C ASN A 253 -14.69 47.68 -9.20
N TYR A 254 -13.41 48.01 -9.34
CA TYR A 254 -12.98 49.35 -9.72
C TYR A 254 -13.50 49.73 -11.12
N ARG A 255 -13.35 48.84 -12.11
CA ARG A 255 -13.84 49.05 -13.47
C ARG A 255 -15.35 49.18 -13.52
N ASP A 256 -16.09 48.40 -12.74
CA ASP A 256 -17.54 48.45 -12.69
C ASP A 256 -18.03 49.78 -12.07
N ARG A 257 -17.39 50.26 -11.00
CA ARG A 257 -17.68 51.60 -10.45
C ARG A 257 -17.42 52.72 -11.47
N LEU A 258 -16.33 52.63 -12.22
CA LEU A 258 -16.00 53.59 -13.27
C LEU A 258 -17.03 53.56 -14.41
N LYS A 259 -17.43 52.36 -14.86
CA LYS A 259 -18.49 52.18 -15.87
C LYS A 259 -19.84 52.73 -15.39
N GLN A 260 -20.21 52.50 -14.12
CA GLN A 260 -21.43 53.04 -13.54
C GLN A 260 -21.41 54.58 -13.58
N ALA A 261 -20.34 55.21 -13.09
CA ALA A 261 -20.19 56.67 -13.14
C ALA A 261 -20.26 57.21 -14.58
N PHE A 262 -19.58 56.55 -15.54
CA PHE A 262 -19.65 56.92 -16.95
C PHE A 262 -21.06 56.79 -17.53
N THR A 263 -21.76 55.71 -17.23
CA THR A 263 -23.11 55.44 -17.74
C THR A 263 -24.12 56.45 -17.20
N GLU A 264 -24.01 56.82 -15.92
CA GLU A 264 -24.84 57.85 -15.29
C GLU A 264 -24.65 59.22 -15.93
N VAL A 265 -23.39 59.64 -16.15
CA VAL A 265 -23.08 60.92 -16.80
C VAL A 265 -23.59 60.92 -18.25
N LYS A 266 -23.36 59.82 -18.98
CA LYS A 266 -23.84 59.65 -20.34
C LYS A 266 -25.38 59.71 -20.40
N SER A 267 -26.08 59.01 -19.51
CA SER A 267 -27.55 59.01 -19.45
C SER A 267 -28.12 60.42 -19.27
N ARG A 268 -27.51 61.24 -18.40
CA ARG A 268 -27.90 62.64 -18.21
C ARG A 268 -27.66 63.49 -19.46
N LEU A 269 -26.52 63.30 -20.12
CA LEU A 269 -26.18 64.01 -21.34
C LEU A 269 -27.12 63.62 -22.49
N ASP A 270 -27.35 62.32 -22.68
CA ASP A 270 -28.26 61.78 -23.70
C ASP A 270 -29.69 62.29 -23.46
N CYS A 271 -30.13 62.38 -22.20
CA CYS A 271 -31.42 63.00 -21.83
C CYS A 271 -31.48 64.48 -22.23
N GLN A 272 -30.43 65.27 -21.98
CA GLN A 272 -30.38 66.68 -22.39
C GLN A 272 -30.42 66.83 -23.91
N VAL A 273 -29.69 65.98 -24.65
CA VAL A 273 -29.72 65.97 -26.11
C VAL A 273 -31.11 65.61 -26.62
N ALA A 274 -31.76 64.59 -26.04
CA ALA A 274 -33.11 64.19 -26.40
C ALA A 274 -34.12 65.31 -26.11
N LEU A 275 -34.04 66.00 -24.97
CA LEU A 275 -34.89 67.15 -24.64
C LEU A 275 -34.70 68.31 -25.62
N ALA A 276 -33.45 68.60 -26.03
CA ALA A 276 -33.19 69.63 -27.03
C ALA A 276 -33.77 69.27 -28.39
N ALA A 277 -33.64 68.00 -28.81
CA ALA A 277 -34.19 67.50 -30.06
C ALA A 277 -35.73 67.55 -30.06
N THR A 278 -36.39 67.08 -28.99
CA THR A 278 -37.86 67.10 -28.89
C THR A 278 -38.41 68.52 -28.81
N LYS A 279 -37.71 69.44 -28.13
CA LYS A 279 -38.10 70.86 -28.11
C LYS A 279 -38.04 71.47 -29.51
N ALA A 280 -36.96 71.23 -30.26
CA ALA A 280 -36.83 71.71 -31.64
C ALA A 280 -37.91 71.12 -32.56
N GLU A 281 -38.28 69.85 -32.37
CA GLU A 281 -39.37 69.21 -33.11
C GLU A 281 -40.73 69.83 -32.77
N LEU A 282 -41.01 70.04 -31.48
CA LEU A 282 -42.26 70.68 -31.03
C LEU A 282 -42.37 72.13 -31.54
N GLU A 283 -41.28 72.91 -31.47
CA GLU A 283 -41.23 74.26 -32.04
C GLU A 283 -41.51 74.25 -33.54
N LYS A 284 -40.95 73.29 -34.28
CA LYS A 284 -41.20 73.12 -35.72
C LYS A 284 -42.67 72.78 -35.97
N ASP A 285 -43.23 71.82 -35.25
CA ASP A 285 -44.61 71.36 -35.45
C ASP A 285 -45.62 72.44 -35.06
N TYR A 286 -45.39 73.16 -33.95
CA TYR A 286 -46.19 74.32 -33.55
C TYR A 286 -46.12 75.43 -34.60
N MET A 287 -44.93 75.72 -35.15
CA MET A 287 -44.78 76.70 -36.22
C MET A 287 -45.56 76.28 -37.47
N ILE A 288 -45.49 75.00 -37.87
CA ILE A 288 -46.26 74.49 -39.01
C ILE A 288 -47.76 74.64 -38.76
N ASP A 289 -48.26 74.19 -37.60
CA ASP A 289 -49.68 74.26 -37.26
C ASP A 289 -50.17 75.72 -37.17
N TRP A 290 -49.39 76.60 -36.57
CA TRP A 290 -49.70 78.04 -36.53
C TRP A 290 -49.77 78.64 -37.94
N ILE A 291 -48.80 78.36 -38.80
CA ILE A 291 -48.81 78.83 -40.19
C ILE A 291 -50.03 78.27 -40.93
N THR A 292 -50.35 76.97 -40.80
CA THR A 292 -51.51 76.39 -41.46
C THR A 292 -52.82 76.99 -40.96
N ASN A 293 -52.97 77.21 -39.66
CA ASN A 293 -54.15 77.83 -39.07
C ASN A 293 -54.31 79.29 -39.52
N GLN A 294 -53.23 80.07 -39.55
CA GLN A 294 -53.25 81.44 -40.06
C GLN A 294 -53.57 81.49 -41.56
N VAL A 295 -53.05 80.56 -42.36
CA VAL A 295 -53.39 80.45 -43.77
C VAL A 295 -54.88 80.12 -43.93
N VAL A 296 -55.40 79.12 -43.21
CA VAL A 296 -56.83 78.74 -43.26
C VAL A 296 -57.74 79.91 -42.85
N GLN A 297 -57.40 80.65 -41.80
CA GLN A 297 -58.17 81.83 -41.36
C GLN A 297 -58.15 82.97 -42.38
N ASN A 298 -57.04 83.16 -43.09
CA ASN A 298 -56.90 84.22 -44.11
C ASN A 298 -57.55 83.85 -45.46
N ILE A 299 -57.97 82.59 -45.67
CA ILE A 299 -58.78 82.20 -46.82
C ILE A 299 -60.18 82.78 -46.62
N THR A 300 -60.40 83.98 -47.16
CA THR A 300 -61.74 84.59 -47.20
C THR A 300 -62.57 83.95 -48.32
N PRO A 301 -63.91 83.90 -48.22
CA PRO A 301 -64.77 83.33 -49.25
C PRO A 301 -64.63 84.06 -50.61
N ASP A 302 -64.20 85.32 -50.60
CA ASP A 302 -63.89 86.07 -51.80
C ASP A 302 -62.58 85.63 -52.46
N LEU A 303 -61.58 85.23 -51.67
CA LEU A 303 -60.34 84.65 -52.16
C LEU A 303 -60.59 83.26 -52.78
N GLU A 304 -61.45 82.44 -52.18
CA GLU A 304 -61.84 81.14 -52.75
C GLU A 304 -62.53 81.31 -54.11
N LYS A 305 -63.46 82.26 -54.24
CA LYS A 305 -64.09 82.56 -55.54
C LYS A 305 -63.07 82.99 -56.58
N LYS A 306 -62.10 83.83 -56.21
CA LYS A 306 -61.00 84.24 -57.11
C LYS A 306 -60.13 83.05 -57.51
N ASN A 307 -59.83 82.14 -56.58
CA ASN A 307 -59.08 80.92 -56.88
C ASN A 307 -59.84 79.97 -57.82
N ILE A 308 -61.16 79.80 -57.64
CA ILE A 308 -62.00 79.01 -58.56
C ILE A 308 -62.01 79.64 -59.96
N GLN A 309 -62.13 80.97 -60.06
CA GLN A 309 -62.04 81.67 -61.35
C GLN A 309 -60.67 81.49 -62.02
N SER A 310 -59.59 81.56 -61.24
CA SER A 310 -58.24 81.29 -61.74
C SER A 310 -58.09 79.84 -62.22
N CYS A 311 -58.61 78.86 -61.48
CA CYS A 311 -58.66 77.46 -61.91
C CYS A 311 -59.48 77.27 -63.19
N LEU A 312 -60.64 77.91 -63.31
CA LEU A 312 -61.43 77.88 -64.55
C LEU A 312 -60.66 78.48 -65.73
N ALA A 313 -59.92 79.57 -65.51
CA ALA A 313 -59.06 80.16 -66.52
C ALA A 313 -57.93 79.20 -66.93
N GLN A 314 -57.28 78.52 -65.97
CA GLN A 314 -56.25 77.53 -66.24
C GLN A 314 -56.79 76.27 -66.93
N LEU A 315 -58.01 75.83 -66.59
CA LEU A 315 -58.68 74.72 -67.30
C LEU A 315 -59.11 75.14 -68.71
N GLN A 316 -59.52 76.40 -68.90
CA GLN A 316 -59.79 76.92 -70.24
C GLN A 316 -58.52 76.99 -71.09
N THR A 317 -57.37 77.35 -70.52
CA THR A 317 -56.11 77.31 -71.27
C THR A 317 -55.66 75.88 -71.55
N LEU A 318 -55.74 74.98 -70.57
CA LEU A 318 -55.42 73.55 -70.78
C LEU A 318 -56.37 72.87 -71.76
N SER A 319 -57.67 73.16 -71.75
CA SER A 319 -58.64 72.59 -72.70
C SER A 319 -58.48 73.14 -74.11
N LYS A 320 -58.11 74.41 -74.26
CA LYS A 320 -57.68 74.97 -75.56
C LYS A 320 -56.41 74.27 -76.07
N SER A 321 -55.51 73.89 -75.16
CA SER A 321 -54.31 73.10 -75.48
C SER A 321 -54.60 71.61 -75.72
N ALA A 322 -55.70 71.07 -75.20
CA ALA A 322 -56.04 69.63 -75.27
C ALA A 322 -57.03 69.28 -76.39
N LYS A 323 -57.64 70.25 -77.07
CA LYS A 323 -58.40 70.01 -78.30
C LYS A 323 -57.42 69.69 -79.45
N ILE A 324 -57.32 68.40 -79.77
CA ILE A 324 -56.99 67.87 -81.10
C ILE A 324 -58.28 67.79 -81.89
#